data_AF-A0A536H6T2-F1
#
_entry.id   AF-A0A536H6T2-F1
#
_cell.length_a   1.000
_cell.length_b   1.000
_cell.length_c   1.000
_cell.angle_alpha   90.00
_cell.angle_beta   90.00
_cell.angle_gamma   90.00
#
_symmetry.space_group_name_H-M   'P 1'
#
loop_
_entity.id
_entity.type
_entity.pdbx_description
1 polymer ?
#
loop_
_entity_poly.entity_id
_entity_poly.type
_entity_poly.pdbx_seq_one_letter_code
_entity_poly.pdbx_strand_id
1 'polypeptide(L)'
;TRLYITGGIGSSPTNEGFSADYDLPNERAYAETCAAIGLVFWNHRLLQVECDARYADVLEAALYNSVLGGISLDGETFFYANPLASQGMHHRQEWFEVSCCPPNIARLLASLGEYIYAANETDIAIHLYIQSTARLNVGGCAVTLRQETTYPWN
;
A
#
# COMPACT_ATOMS: atom_id res chain seq x y z
N THR A 1 -15.14 -12.10 2.58
CA THR A 1 -13.98 -11.21 2.41
C THR A 1 -14.22 -9.92 3.18
N ARG A 2 -13.16 -9.25 3.65
CA ARG A 2 -13.20 -7.95 4.36
C ARG A 2 -12.22 -6.92 3.75
N LEU A 3 -11.86 -7.13 2.49
CA LEU A 3 -10.92 -6.31 1.72
C LEU A 3 -11.67 -5.66 0.56
N TYR A 4 -11.59 -4.34 0.44
CA TYR A 4 -12.10 -3.61 -0.71
C TYR A 4 -11.24 -3.86 -1.95
N ILE A 5 -11.81 -3.67 -3.13
CA ILE A 5 -11.09 -3.88 -4.40
C ILE A 5 -9.85 -2.97 -4.54
N THR A 6 -9.83 -1.84 -3.83
CA THR A 6 -8.71 -0.89 -3.78
C THR A 6 -7.61 -1.30 -2.80
N GLY A 7 -7.71 -2.47 -2.15
CA GLY A 7 -6.82 -2.85 -1.05
C GLY A 7 -7.09 -2.10 0.26
N GLY A 8 -8.17 -1.33 0.34
CA GLY A 8 -8.62 -0.68 1.57
C GLY A 8 -9.25 -1.67 2.55
N ILE A 9 -9.11 -1.42 3.86
CA ILE A 9 -9.72 -2.23 4.93
C ILE A 9 -10.43 -1.35 5.95
N GLY A 10 -11.45 -1.91 6.62
CA GLY A 10 -12.32 -1.19 7.54
C GLY A 10 -13.55 -0.61 6.84
N SER A 11 -14.71 -1.19 7.08
CA SER A 11 -15.98 -0.81 6.43
C SER A 11 -16.88 0.06 7.32
N SER A 12 -16.49 0.27 8.57
CA SER A 12 -17.31 0.96 9.56
C SER A 12 -16.61 2.21 10.10
N PRO A 13 -17.19 3.40 9.89
CA PRO A 13 -16.68 4.64 10.46
C PRO A 13 -16.81 4.73 11.98
N THR A 14 -17.71 3.96 12.59
CA THR A 14 -18.01 4.10 14.03
C THR A 14 -16.93 3.52 14.93
N ASN A 15 -16.14 2.58 14.43
CA ASN A 15 -15.04 1.93 15.14
C ASN A 15 -13.74 1.94 14.33
N GLU A 16 -13.73 2.61 13.19
CA GLU A 16 -12.59 2.71 12.28
C GLU A 16 -12.04 1.33 11.91
N GLY A 17 -12.94 0.35 11.75
CA GLY A 17 -12.58 -1.06 11.79
C GLY A 17 -13.47 -1.95 10.95
N PHE A 18 -13.24 -3.25 11.11
CA PHE A 18 -14.01 -4.29 10.44
C PHE A 18 -15.44 -4.39 11.01
N SER A 19 -16.38 -4.75 10.15
CA SER A 19 -17.72 -5.20 10.52
C SER A 19 -17.87 -6.71 10.31
N ALA A 20 -18.85 -7.15 9.51
CA ALA A 20 -19.15 -8.52 9.18
C ALA A 20 -18.45 -8.97 7.88
N ASP A 21 -18.42 -10.28 7.65
CA ASP A 21 -17.92 -10.82 6.38
C ASP A 21 -18.79 -10.33 5.23
N TYR A 22 -18.13 -9.88 4.15
CA TYR A 22 -18.76 -9.36 2.93
C TYR A 22 -19.56 -8.05 3.09
N ASP A 23 -19.52 -7.40 4.26
CA ASP A 23 -20.04 -6.05 4.43
C ASP A 23 -19.03 -5.00 3.91
N LEU A 24 -19.09 -4.75 2.60
CA LEU A 24 -18.20 -3.84 1.87
C LEU A 24 -19.01 -2.76 1.13
N PRO A 25 -19.68 -1.86 1.85
CA PRO A 25 -20.38 -0.73 1.26
C PRO A 25 -19.41 0.23 0.58
N ASN A 26 -19.75 0.77 -0.59
CA ASN A 26 -18.84 1.69 -1.30
C ASN A 26 -18.85 3.11 -0.73
N GLU A 27 -20.04 3.69 -0.53
CA GLU A 27 -20.20 5.09 -0.13
C GLU A 27 -19.83 5.34 1.34
N ARG A 28 -20.21 4.43 2.24
CA ARG A 28 -19.89 4.51 3.68
C ARG A 28 -18.58 3.81 4.06
N ALA A 29 -17.75 3.42 3.09
CA ALA A 29 -16.47 2.78 3.39
C ALA A 29 -15.59 3.72 4.22
N TYR A 30 -15.00 3.20 5.31
CA TYR A 30 -13.99 3.95 6.06
C TYR A 30 -12.66 3.88 5.33
N ALA A 31 -12.16 2.67 5.07
CA ALA A 31 -10.99 2.39 4.24
C ALA A 31 -9.84 3.38 4.51
N GLU A 32 -9.44 3.47 5.78
CA GLU A 32 -8.48 4.47 6.23
C GLU A 32 -7.15 4.34 5.50
N THR A 33 -6.53 5.48 5.15
CA THR A 33 -5.19 5.49 4.56
C THR A 33 -4.17 4.79 5.47
N CYS A 34 -4.19 5.00 6.79
CA CYS A 34 -3.30 4.30 7.71
C CYS A 34 -3.53 2.78 7.73
N ALA A 35 -4.78 2.34 7.58
CA ALA A 35 -5.11 0.93 7.56
C ALA A 35 -4.60 0.26 6.27
N ALA A 36 -4.69 0.94 5.12
CA ALA A 36 -4.06 0.49 3.88
C ALA A 36 -2.53 0.40 4.00
N ILE A 37 -1.89 1.38 4.64
CA ILE A 37 -0.44 1.34 4.94
C ILE A 37 -0.11 0.16 5.86
N GLY A 38 -0.93 -0.09 6.88
CA GLY A 38 -0.79 -1.26 7.75
C GLY A 38 -0.88 -2.58 6.98
N LEU A 39 -1.74 -2.66 5.97
CA LEU A 39 -1.86 -3.82 5.09
C LEU A 39 -0.61 -4.03 4.23
N VAL A 40 0.02 -2.96 3.74
CA VAL A 40 1.32 -3.01 3.04
C VAL A 40 2.38 -3.60 3.97
N PHE A 41 2.50 -3.10 5.20
CA PHE A 41 3.47 -3.63 6.16
C PHE A 41 3.21 -5.09 6.51
N TRP A 42 1.95 -5.47 6.70
CA TRP A 42 1.60 -6.83 7.06
C TRP A 42 1.97 -7.81 5.94
N ASN A 43 1.59 -7.51 4.69
CA ASN A 43 1.93 -8.37 3.56
C ASN A 43 3.43 -8.42 3.29
N HIS A 44 4.16 -7.32 3.52
CA HIS A 44 5.62 -7.34 3.45
C HIS A 44 6.24 -8.32 4.48
N ARG A 45 5.69 -8.39 5.70
CA ARG A 45 6.14 -9.39 6.69
C ARG A 45 5.74 -10.81 6.31
N LEU A 46 4.56 -11.00 5.71
CA LEU A 46 4.16 -12.32 5.22
C LEU A 46 5.09 -12.82 4.11
N LEU A 47 5.51 -11.96 3.18
CA LEU A 47 6.52 -12.28 2.16
C LEU A 47 7.86 -12.75 2.75
N GLN A 48 8.24 -12.26 3.94
CA GLN A 48 9.46 -12.68 4.64
C GLN A 48 9.31 -14.03 5.35
N VAL A 49 8.08 -14.41 5.72
CA VAL A 49 7.78 -15.72 6.33
C VAL A 49 7.66 -16.78 5.23
N GLU A 50 6.94 -16.45 4.17
CA GLU A 50 6.68 -17.31 3.03
C GLU A 50 6.65 -16.45 1.76
N CYS A 51 7.54 -16.74 0.81
CA CYS A 51 7.63 -16.01 -0.44
C CYS A 51 6.53 -16.44 -1.43
N ASP A 52 5.27 -16.25 -1.04
CA ASP A 52 4.08 -16.46 -1.86
C ASP A 52 3.64 -15.13 -2.50
N ALA A 53 3.56 -15.12 -3.83
CA ALA A 53 3.21 -13.94 -4.63
C ALA A 53 1.86 -13.31 -4.24
N ARG A 54 0.93 -14.10 -3.67
CA ARG A 54 -0.38 -13.62 -3.18
C ARG A 54 -0.26 -12.46 -2.20
N TYR A 55 0.80 -12.44 -1.38
CA TYR A 55 1.03 -11.35 -0.44
C TYR A 55 1.54 -10.10 -1.16
N ALA A 56 2.37 -10.26 -2.20
CA ALA A 56 2.78 -9.16 -3.07
C ALA A 56 1.58 -8.57 -3.84
N ASP A 57 0.65 -9.40 -4.30
CA ASP A 57 -0.57 -8.95 -4.98
C ASP A 57 -1.42 -8.02 -4.10
N VAL A 58 -1.62 -8.40 -2.82
CA VAL A 58 -2.39 -7.56 -1.87
C VAL A 58 -1.63 -6.29 -1.51
N LEU A 59 -0.31 -6.39 -1.34
CA LEU A 59 0.55 -5.23 -1.10
C LEU A 59 0.48 -4.23 -2.26
N GLU A 60 0.63 -4.71 -3.49
CA GLU A 60 0.58 -3.90 -4.71
C GLU A 60 -0.80 -3.24 -4.85
N ALA A 61 -1.88 -4.00 -4.69
CA ALA A 61 -3.24 -3.49 -4.76
C ALA A 61 -3.49 -2.35 -3.75
N ALA A 62 -3.07 -2.53 -2.50
CA ALA A 62 -3.20 -1.50 -1.47
C ALA A 62 -2.33 -0.27 -1.77
N LEU A 63 -1.08 -0.48 -2.20
CA LEU A 63 -0.14 0.59 -2.52
C LEU A 63 -0.65 1.46 -3.66
N TYR A 64 -0.94 0.87 -4.83
CA TYR A 64 -1.30 1.62 -6.04
C TYR A 64 -2.71 2.22 -6.01
N ASN A 65 -3.58 1.77 -5.11
CA ASN A 65 -4.96 2.27 -5.02
C ASN A 65 -5.23 3.01 -3.71
N SER A 66 -5.44 2.32 -2.59
CA SER A 66 -5.88 2.97 -1.34
C SER A 66 -4.82 3.85 -0.68
N VAL A 67 -3.53 3.48 -0.73
CA VAL A 67 -2.44 4.31 -0.17
C VAL A 67 -2.25 5.57 -1.02
N LEU A 68 -1.98 5.43 -2.32
CA LEU A 68 -1.76 6.57 -3.21
C LEU A 68 -3.03 7.40 -3.43
N GLY A 69 -4.22 6.79 -3.35
CA GLY A 69 -5.49 7.52 -3.31
C GLY A 69 -5.59 8.47 -2.10
N GLY A 70 -4.91 8.13 -1.00
CA GLY A 70 -4.87 8.90 0.24
C GLY A 70 -4.11 10.24 0.17
N ILE A 71 -3.39 10.54 -0.91
CA ILE A 71 -2.59 11.75 -1.07
C ILE A 71 -2.85 12.40 -2.45
N SER A 72 -2.79 13.73 -2.54
CA SER A 72 -2.82 14.43 -3.83
C SER A 72 -1.51 14.26 -4.60
N LEU A 73 -1.55 14.48 -5.92
CA LEU A 73 -0.36 14.33 -6.78
C LEU A 73 0.75 15.34 -6.47
N ASP A 74 0.39 16.52 -5.95
CA ASP A 74 1.32 17.54 -5.46
C ASP A 74 1.83 17.25 -4.03
N GLY A 75 1.24 16.28 -3.32
CA GLY A 75 1.60 15.92 -1.96
C GLY A 75 1.10 16.87 -0.88
N GLU A 76 0.24 17.83 -1.20
CA GLU A 76 -0.17 18.90 -0.27
C GLU A 76 -1.45 18.58 0.52
N THR A 77 -2.29 17.67 0.03
CA THR A 77 -3.57 17.33 0.66
C THR A 77 -3.78 15.82 0.76
N PHE A 78 -4.56 15.41 1.76
CA PHE A 78 -4.68 14.02 2.19
C PHE A 78 -6.13 13.61 2.40
N PHE A 79 -6.43 12.33 2.19
CA PHE A 79 -7.64 11.69 2.70
C PHE A 79 -7.33 10.91 3.98
N TYR A 80 -8.22 11.02 4.96
CA TYR A 80 -8.27 10.11 6.10
C TYR A 80 -8.98 8.81 5.70
N ALA A 81 -10.26 8.93 5.35
CA ALA A 81 -11.09 7.86 4.82
C ALA A 81 -11.10 7.88 3.27
N ASN A 82 -11.07 6.70 2.64
CA ASN A 82 -11.05 6.54 1.18
C ASN A 82 -12.32 5.82 0.68
N PRO A 83 -13.48 6.51 0.61
CA PRO A 83 -14.71 5.89 0.14
C PRO A 83 -14.64 5.54 -1.35
N LEU A 84 -15.35 4.49 -1.75
CA LEU A 84 -15.38 3.99 -3.15
C LEU A 84 -16.50 4.64 -3.98
N ALA A 85 -17.33 5.49 -3.36
CA ALA A 85 -18.34 6.31 -4.02
C ALA A 85 -18.45 7.65 -3.29
N SER A 86 -18.73 8.72 -4.04
CA SER A 86 -18.88 10.07 -3.48
C SER A 86 -20.02 10.81 -4.17
N GLN A 87 -20.81 11.54 -3.39
CA GLN A 87 -21.80 12.50 -3.88
C GLN A 87 -21.21 13.91 -4.06
N GLY A 88 -19.88 14.06 -3.96
CA GLY A 88 -19.18 15.33 -4.13
C GLY A 88 -19.01 16.16 -2.85
N MET A 89 -19.19 15.54 -1.67
CA MET A 89 -19.07 16.21 -0.37
C MET A 89 -17.80 15.86 0.40
N HIS A 90 -16.98 14.93 -0.11
CA HIS A 90 -15.76 14.44 0.53
C HIS A 90 -14.54 14.78 -0.32
N HIS A 91 -13.63 15.58 0.24
CA HIS A 91 -12.44 16.08 -0.42
C HIS A 91 -11.22 15.96 0.50
N ARG A 92 -10.04 15.87 -0.11
CA ARG A 92 -8.77 15.90 0.63
C ARG A 92 -8.63 17.21 1.39
N GLN A 93 -7.89 17.16 2.48
CA GLN A 93 -7.60 18.30 3.36
C GLN A 93 -6.10 18.44 3.53
N GLU A 94 -5.60 19.65 3.74
CA GLU A 94 -4.18 19.89 3.99
C GLU A 94 -3.72 19.16 5.27
N TRP A 95 -4.55 19.19 6.32
CA TRP A 95 -4.24 18.59 7.61
C TRP A 95 -5.51 18.22 8.37
N PHE A 96 -5.35 17.35 9.38
CA PHE A 96 -6.41 16.95 10.29
C PHE A 96 -6.03 17.29 11.74
N GLU A 97 -7.02 17.29 12.65
CA GLU A 97 -6.71 17.35 14.08
C GLU A 97 -5.96 16.08 14.52
N VAL A 98 -6.40 14.92 14.03
CA VAL A 98 -5.72 13.63 14.18
C VAL A 98 -4.93 13.35 12.89
N SER A 99 -3.68 13.81 12.83
CA SER A 99 -2.84 13.71 11.62
C SER A 99 -1.95 12.49 11.60
N CYS A 100 -2.54 11.30 11.75
CA CYS A 100 -1.84 10.05 11.52
C CYS A 100 -1.50 9.86 10.03
N CYS A 101 -2.42 10.18 9.11
CA CYS A 101 -2.29 9.87 7.69
C CYS A 101 -1.10 10.56 6.98
N PRO A 102 -0.91 11.90 7.08
CA PRO A 102 0.16 12.57 6.34
C PRO A 102 1.58 12.05 6.64
N PRO A 103 2.05 11.98 7.91
CA PRO A 103 3.38 11.45 8.20
C PRO A 103 3.50 9.95 7.91
N ASN A 104 2.38 9.21 7.98
CA ASN A 104 2.37 7.77 7.71
C ASN A 104 2.56 7.47 6.21
N ILE A 105 1.94 8.24 5.32
CA ILE A 105 2.19 8.17 3.87
C ILE A 105 3.64 8.55 3.58
N ALA A 106 4.11 9.66 4.16
CA ALA A 106 5.47 10.16 3.93
C ALA A 106 6.53 9.09 4.25
N ARG A 107 6.43 8.41 5.41
CA ARG A 107 7.38 7.35 5.76
C ARG A 107 7.31 6.15 4.80
N LEU A 108 6.10 5.75 4.37
CA LEU A 108 5.97 4.62 3.46
C LEU A 108 6.62 4.93 2.11
N LEU A 109 6.31 6.09 1.52
CA LEU A 109 6.88 6.51 0.24
C LEU A 109 8.40 6.69 0.32
N ALA A 110 8.91 7.27 1.41
CA ALA A 110 10.36 7.38 1.61
C ALA A 110 11.06 6.01 1.72
N SER A 111 10.37 5.00 2.23
CA SER A 111 10.87 3.62 2.37
C SER A 111 10.51 2.69 1.21
N LEU A 112 9.89 3.18 0.12
CA LEU A 112 9.30 2.35 -0.93
C LEU A 112 10.28 1.32 -1.53
N GLY A 113 11.56 1.66 -1.63
CA GLY A 113 12.61 0.77 -2.13
C GLY A 113 12.74 -0.56 -1.38
N GLU A 114 12.39 -0.59 -0.09
CA GLU A 114 12.46 -1.80 0.76
C GLU A 114 11.41 -2.86 0.40
N TYR A 115 10.36 -2.46 -0.33
CA TYR A 115 9.26 -3.35 -0.71
C TYR A 115 9.43 -3.94 -2.11
N ILE A 116 10.42 -3.48 -2.89
CA ILE A 116 10.59 -3.87 -4.29
C ILE A 116 11.23 -5.26 -4.42
N TYR A 117 12.22 -5.56 -3.58
CA TYR A 117 13.04 -6.77 -3.69
C TYR A 117 13.23 -7.43 -2.33
N ALA A 118 13.42 -8.75 -2.35
CA ALA A 118 14.02 -9.50 -1.25
C ALA A 118 15.12 -10.40 -1.80
N ALA A 119 16.10 -10.74 -0.96
CA ALA A 119 17.16 -11.67 -1.31
C ALA A 119 17.46 -12.57 -0.12
N ASN A 120 17.77 -13.83 -0.38
CA ASN A 120 18.28 -14.78 0.61
C ASN A 120 19.64 -15.33 0.13
N GLU A 121 20.09 -16.47 0.68
CA GLU A 121 21.39 -17.06 0.31
C GLU A 121 21.45 -17.56 -1.15
N THR A 122 20.31 -17.86 -1.77
CA THR A 122 20.22 -18.54 -3.07
C THR A 122 19.41 -17.78 -4.12
N ASP A 123 18.45 -16.97 -3.69
CA ASP A 123 17.39 -16.43 -4.53
C ASP A 123 17.23 -14.92 -4.33
N ILE A 124 16.77 -14.26 -5.40
CA ILE A 124 16.25 -12.90 -5.38
C ILE A 124 14.77 -12.98 -5.74
N ALA A 125 13.91 -12.44 -4.89
CA ALA A 125 12.52 -12.21 -5.18
C ALA A 125 12.30 -10.76 -5.63
N ILE A 126 11.51 -10.58 -6.69
CA ILE A 126 11.05 -9.28 -7.17
C ILE A 126 9.57 -9.20 -6.82
N HIS A 127 9.20 -8.29 -5.91
CA HIS A 127 7.83 -8.14 -5.43
C HIS A 127 7.06 -7.05 -6.17
N LEU A 128 7.75 -5.96 -6.58
CA LEU A 128 7.14 -4.85 -7.30
C LEU A 128 7.91 -4.55 -8.58
N TYR A 129 7.16 -4.25 -9.64
CA TYR A 129 7.70 -3.85 -10.94
C TYR A 129 7.82 -2.32 -11.00
N ILE A 130 8.91 -1.80 -10.44
CA ILE A 130 9.24 -0.37 -10.46
C ILE A 130 10.58 -0.20 -11.14
N GLN A 131 10.71 0.83 -12.00
CA GLN A 131 12.00 1.15 -12.61
C GLN A 131 13.02 1.51 -11.53
N SER A 132 14.00 0.64 -11.33
CA SER A 132 14.98 0.77 -10.26
C SER A 132 16.27 0.00 -10.56
N THR A 133 17.33 0.35 -9.82
CA THR A 133 18.57 -0.42 -9.77
C THR A 133 18.87 -0.79 -8.33
N ALA A 134 19.00 -2.07 -8.03
CA ALA A 134 19.32 -2.60 -6.72
C ALA A 134 20.70 -3.27 -6.72
N ARG A 135 21.42 -3.09 -5.61
CA ARG A 135 22.65 -3.84 -5.30
C ARG A 135 22.31 -4.80 -4.17
N LEU A 136 22.38 -6.09 -4.46
CA LEU A 136 21.96 -7.18 -3.58
C LEU A 136 23.16 -8.08 -3.27
N ASN A 137 23.10 -8.78 -2.15
CA ASN A 137 24.06 -9.81 -1.80
C ASN A 137 23.32 -11.15 -1.73
N VAL A 138 23.74 -12.12 -2.55
CA VAL A 138 23.15 -13.45 -2.64
C VAL A 138 24.27 -14.46 -2.44
N GLY A 139 24.22 -15.22 -1.35
CA GLY A 139 25.24 -16.22 -1.03
C GLY A 139 26.68 -15.66 -0.93
N GLY A 140 26.83 -14.39 -0.53
CA GLY A 140 28.12 -13.70 -0.46
C GLY A 140 28.57 -13.06 -1.79
N CYS A 141 27.79 -13.20 -2.87
CA CYS A 141 28.07 -12.60 -4.16
C CYS A 141 27.33 -11.27 -4.32
N ALA A 142 28.05 -10.22 -4.72
CA ALA A 142 27.45 -8.92 -5.05
C ALA A 142 26.76 -8.98 -6.42
N VAL A 143 25.45 -8.76 -6.45
CA VAL A 143 24.61 -8.76 -7.65
C VAL A 143 24.04 -7.37 -7.87
N THR A 144 24.10 -6.87 -9.11
CA THR A 144 23.38 -5.66 -9.51
C THR A 144 22.21 -6.05 -10.40
N LEU A 145 20.99 -5.71 -9.99
CA LEU A 145 19.75 -5.97 -10.73
C LEU A 145 19.15 -4.64 -11.19
N ARG A 146 18.77 -4.56 -12.47
CA ARG A 146 18.14 -3.38 -13.06
C ARG A 146 16.79 -3.76 -13.66
N GLN A 147 15.75 -3.04 -13.26
CA GLN A 147 14.42 -3.08 -13.88
C GLN A 147 14.27 -1.85 -14.78
N GLU A 148 13.93 -2.06 -16.05
CA GLU A 148 13.54 -1.01 -16.99
C GLU A 148 12.08 -1.26 -17.37
N THR A 149 11.19 -0.34 -17.03
CA THR A 149 9.75 -0.51 -17.24
C THR A 149 9.02 0.83 -17.16
N THR A 150 7.82 0.87 -17.74
CA THR A 150 6.84 1.94 -17.59
C THR A 150 5.64 1.53 -16.73
N TYR A 151 5.71 0.38 -16.07
CA TYR A 151 4.70 -0.10 -15.12
C TYR A 151 4.37 0.99 -14.09
N PRO A 152 3.08 1.21 -13.76
CA PRO A 152 1.92 0.35 -14.02
C PRO A 152 1.24 0.53 -15.39
N TRP A 153 1.78 1.32 -16.31
CA TRP A 153 1.12 1.61 -17.60
C TRP A 153 1.29 0.50 -18.65
N ASN A 154 2.45 -0.16 -18.65
CA ASN A 154 2.79 -1.28 -19.53
C ASN A 154 3.88 -2.15 -18.92
#